data_AF-A0A820KYF8-F1
#
_entry.id   AF-A0A820KYF8-F1
#
_cell.length_a   1.000
_cell.length_b   1.000
_cell.length_c   1.000
_cell.angle_alpha   90.00
_cell.angle_beta   90.00
_cell.angle_gamma   90.00
#
_symmetry.space_group_name_H-M   'P 1'
#
loop_
_entity.id
_entity.type
_entity.pdbx_description
1 polymer ?
#
loop_
_entity_poly.entity_id
_entity_poly.type
_entity_poly.pdbx_seq_one_letter_code
_entity_poly.pdbx_strand_id
1 'polypeptide(L)'
;MMPMQFMPLSLLLTIIFSTPNGIISAITSMGLVVSAPNDLIGSYLLSGNPIAFLAFRTFTFTCQGQIVIYLTNTKIAHYMKIPPRIVFPIFLLSSAITSTIQYATSIYLLQHIPNICTSENSIWRCLSVQYSLTTTIIFSLTGSFNMSSQYSTALWGFLVGAILPVLSWWLCKMYPNIKWFKFIHFPMFLMAPCMIPPAPAAEYPSWFLVGFFFNFVLYRYAHSWWEKYACIFSIAMSCGVALRGFTIFFTLQLNDVDFPEWWGLGGPNGDGCPLDLANYSGFIATNRYF
;
A
#
# COMPACT_ATOMS: atom_id res chain seq x y z
N MET A 1 13.43 -8.45 -18.42
CA MET A 1 13.83 -9.32 -17.31
C MET A 1 14.97 -8.65 -16.55
N MET A 2 15.03 -8.77 -15.21
CA MET A 2 16.09 -8.15 -14.41
C MET A 2 17.44 -8.84 -14.70
N PRO A 3 18.53 -8.10 -14.97
CA PRO A 3 19.85 -8.68 -15.11
C PRO A 3 20.29 -9.33 -13.79
N MET A 4 20.81 -10.57 -13.82
CA MET A 4 21.17 -11.32 -12.61
C MET A 4 22.17 -10.58 -11.70
N GLN A 5 23.01 -9.71 -12.25
CA GLN A 5 23.97 -8.88 -11.51
C GLN A 5 23.32 -7.97 -10.44
N PHE A 6 22.06 -7.56 -10.61
CA PHE A 6 21.37 -6.69 -9.66
C PHE A 6 20.59 -7.44 -8.57
N MET A 7 20.47 -8.77 -8.68
CA MET A 7 19.79 -9.62 -7.71
C MET A 7 20.45 -9.67 -6.31
N PRO A 8 21.79 -9.79 -6.16
CA PRO A 8 22.40 -9.74 -4.83
C PRO A 8 22.22 -8.36 -4.17
N LEU A 9 22.24 -7.28 -4.97
CA LEU A 9 22.02 -5.93 -4.47
C LEU A 9 20.58 -5.73 -3.98
N SER A 10 19.58 -6.20 -4.72
CA SER A 10 18.18 -6.12 -4.29
C SER A 10 17.95 -6.87 -2.97
N LEU A 11 18.59 -8.04 -2.80
CA LEU A 11 18.52 -8.81 -1.56
C LEU A 11 19.14 -8.06 -0.37
N LEU A 12 20.32 -7.47 -0.57
CA LEU A 12 21.02 -6.68 0.46
C LEU A 12 20.17 -5.49 0.92
N LEU A 13 19.62 -4.73 -0.02
CA LEU A 13 18.75 -3.58 0.27
C LEU A 13 17.49 -4.01 1.02
N THR A 14 16.88 -5.12 0.63
CA THR A 14 15.71 -5.68 1.30
C THR A 14 16.02 -6.02 2.77
N ILE A 15 17.19 -6.61 3.07
CA ILE A 15 17.58 -6.94 4.45
C ILE A 15 17.78 -5.67 5.29
N ILE A 16 18.48 -4.68 4.73
CA ILE A 16 18.76 -3.41 5.43
C ILE A 16 17.46 -2.67 5.75
N PHE A 17 16.56 -2.50 4.78
CA PHE A 17 15.34 -1.73 4.95
C PHE A 17 14.18 -2.50 5.62
N SER A 18 14.18 -3.84 5.58
CA SER A 18 13.17 -4.64 6.30
C SER A 18 13.30 -4.54 7.82
N THR A 19 14.50 -4.35 8.35
CA THR A 19 14.76 -4.24 9.80
C THR A 19 14.05 -3.02 10.44
N PRO A 20 14.29 -1.76 10.00
CA PRO A 20 13.58 -0.61 10.58
C PRO A 20 12.08 -0.69 10.32
N ASN A 21 11.67 -1.25 9.17
CA ASN A 21 10.27 -1.46 8.85
C ASN A 21 9.57 -2.38 9.85
N GLY A 22 10.21 -3.49 10.21
CA GLY A 22 9.72 -4.43 11.23
C GLY A 22 9.61 -3.78 12.61
N ILE A 23 10.56 -2.92 12.99
CA ILE A 23 10.51 -2.18 14.27
C ILE A 23 9.31 -1.23 14.31
N ILE A 24 9.11 -0.45 13.25
CA ILE A 24 7.99 0.51 13.21
C ILE A 24 6.66 -0.25 13.19
N SER A 25 6.55 -1.32 12.41
CA SER A 25 5.35 -2.15 12.35
C SER A 25 5.05 -2.82 13.70
N ALA A 26 6.07 -3.19 14.48
CA ALA A 26 5.90 -3.76 15.80
C ALA A 26 5.39 -2.76 16.84
N ILE A 27 5.74 -1.47 16.71
CA ILE A 27 5.33 -0.41 17.64
C ILE A 27 3.95 0.14 17.26
N THR A 28 3.75 0.43 15.97
CA THR A 28 2.55 1.12 15.48
C THR A 28 1.41 0.17 15.16
N SER A 29 1.68 -1.14 15.07
CA SER A 29 0.76 -2.14 14.52
C SER A 29 0.30 -1.84 13.08
N MET A 30 1.02 -0.95 12.38
CA MET A 30 0.78 -0.61 10.98
C MET A 30 1.99 -1.01 10.14
N GLY A 31 1.74 -1.79 9.09
CA GLY A 31 2.78 -2.17 8.14
C GLY A 31 3.11 -0.99 7.24
N LEU A 32 4.24 -0.33 7.48
CA LEU A 32 4.84 0.53 6.47
C LEU A 32 5.38 -0.36 5.34
N VAL A 33 5.24 0.07 4.09
CA VAL A 33 5.99 -0.53 2.99
C VAL A 33 6.89 0.53 2.41
N VAL A 34 8.06 0.66 3.03
CA VAL A 34 9.07 1.66 2.67
C VAL A 34 9.78 1.22 1.38
N SER A 35 9.19 1.49 0.22
CA SER A 35 9.80 1.15 -1.08
C SER A 35 10.62 2.29 -1.67
N ALA A 36 10.35 3.54 -1.27
CA ALA A 36 10.90 4.72 -1.93
C ALA A 36 12.45 4.77 -1.99
N PRO A 37 13.21 4.37 -0.95
CA PRO A 37 14.67 4.30 -1.04
C PRO A 37 15.16 3.24 -2.02
N ASN A 38 14.51 2.07 -2.04
CA ASN A 38 14.82 0.98 -2.97
C ASN A 38 14.52 1.41 -4.41
N ASP A 39 13.39 2.08 -4.62
CA ASP A 39 12.98 2.64 -5.90
C ASP A 39 14.00 3.67 -6.41
N LEU A 40 14.51 4.55 -5.53
CA LEU A 40 15.51 5.55 -5.90
C LEU A 40 16.84 4.92 -6.30
N ILE A 41 17.35 3.97 -5.52
CA ILE A 41 18.59 3.24 -5.86
C ILE A 41 18.41 2.43 -7.15
N GLY A 42 17.28 1.73 -7.29
CA GLY A 42 16.94 0.96 -8.48
C GLY A 42 16.79 1.83 -9.72
N SER A 43 16.24 3.04 -9.58
CA SER A 43 16.06 3.98 -10.69
C SER A 43 17.38 4.47 -11.26
N TYR A 44 18.37 4.71 -10.40
CA TYR A 44 19.71 5.12 -10.81
C TYR A 44 20.45 4.01 -11.55
N LEU A 45 20.31 2.77 -11.08
CA LEU A 45 21.03 1.62 -11.63
C LEU A 45 20.41 1.07 -12.93
N LEU A 46 19.09 1.14 -13.05
CA LEU A 46 18.31 0.57 -14.16
C LEU A 46 17.65 1.66 -15.01
N SER A 47 18.32 2.81 -15.10
CA SER A 47 17.87 3.94 -15.92
C SER A 47 17.68 3.53 -17.37
N GLY A 48 16.58 3.97 -17.98
CA GLY A 48 16.24 3.71 -19.38
C GLY A 48 15.66 2.31 -19.67
N ASN A 49 15.57 1.42 -18.69
CA ASN A 49 14.93 0.10 -18.85
C ASN A 49 13.79 -0.13 -17.84
N PRO A 50 12.53 0.24 -18.17
CA PRO A 50 11.41 0.18 -17.24
C PRO A 50 11.05 -1.26 -16.85
N ILE A 51 11.27 -2.24 -17.74
CA ILE A 51 10.96 -3.65 -17.45
C ILE A 51 11.94 -4.21 -16.41
N ALA A 52 13.22 -3.85 -16.51
CA ALA A 52 14.22 -4.26 -15.52
C ALA A 52 13.96 -3.58 -14.17
N PHE A 53 13.65 -2.28 -14.16
CA PHE A 53 13.31 -1.55 -12.95
C PHE A 53 12.04 -2.09 -12.27
N LEU A 54 10.99 -2.42 -13.04
CA LEU A 54 9.77 -3.03 -12.53
C LEU A 54 10.07 -4.33 -11.79
N ALA A 55 10.87 -5.21 -12.39
CA ALA A 55 11.25 -6.47 -11.76
C ALA A 55 12.03 -6.24 -10.46
N PHE A 56 12.98 -5.30 -10.43
CA PHE A 56 13.72 -4.94 -9.22
C PHE A 56 12.81 -4.40 -8.10
N ARG A 57 11.90 -3.49 -8.44
CA ARG A 57 10.90 -2.92 -7.53
C ARG A 57 9.98 -4.00 -6.96
N THR A 58 9.40 -4.83 -7.82
CA THR A 58 8.50 -5.90 -7.38
C THR A 58 9.20 -6.88 -6.44
N PHE A 59 10.46 -7.26 -6.75
CA PHE A 59 11.25 -8.14 -5.90
C PHE A 59 11.50 -7.53 -4.51
N THR A 60 12.06 -6.32 -4.45
CA THR A 60 12.35 -5.66 -3.16
C THR A 60 11.09 -5.42 -2.33
N PHE A 61 10.01 -4.94 -2.96
CA PHE A 61 8.73 -4.68 -2.31
C PHE A 61 8.09 -5.96 -1.72
N THR A 62 7.97 -7.01 -2.54
CA THR A 62 7.33 -8.27 -2.09
C THR A 62 8.16 -9.00 -1.06
N CYS A 63 9.48 -9.09 -1.24
CA CYS A 63 10.36 -9.72 -0.27
C CYS A 63 10.31 -9.01 1.08
N GLN A 64 10.31 -7.67 1.10
CA GLN A 64 10.18 -6.90 2.33
C GLN A 64 8.86 -7.18 3.06
N GLY A 65 7.74 -7.22 2.34
CA GLY A 65 6.45 -7.57 2.90
C GLY A 65 6.41 -8.99 3.48
N GLN A 66 6.94 -9.97 2.75
CA GLN A 66 6.98 -11.36 3.20
C GLN A 66 7.86 -11.56 4.45
N ILE A 67 8.98 -10.84 4.56
CA ILE A 67 9.83 -10.87 5.76
C ILE A 67 9.05 -10.41 6.99
N VAL A 68 8.33 -9.29 6.91
CA VAL A 68 7.56 -8.74 8.05
C VAL A 68 6.41 -9.67 8.45
N ILE A 69 5.70 -10.23 7.47
CA ILE A 69 4.62 -11.21 7.70
C ILE A 69 5.18 -12.47 8.35
N TYR A 70 6.32 -12.99 7.87
CA TYR A 70 6.99 -14.15 8.45
C TYR A 70 7.43 -13.90 9.90
N LEU A 71 8.03 -12.73 10.20
CA LEU A 71 8.41 -12.35 11.56
C LEU A 71 7.20 -12.24 12.51
N THR A 72 6.10 -11.70 12.01
CA THR A 72 4.85 -11.59 12.79
C THR A 72 4.30 -12.97 13.13
N ASN A 73 4.23 -13.86 12.14
CA ASN A 73 3.70 -15.22 12.32
C ASN A 73 4.60 -16.11 13.18
N THR A 74 5.93 -15.99 13.05
CA THR A 74 6.87 -16.73 13.90
C THR A 74 6.79 -16.28 15.35
N LYS A 75 6.56 -14.99 15.61
CA LYS A 75 6.32 -14.48 16.96
C LYS A 75 5.02 -15.03 17.57
N ILE A 76 3.94 -15.08 16.80
CA ILE A 76 2.68 -15.72 17.22
C ILE A 76 2.89 -17.21 17.50
N ALA A 77 3.58 -17.92 16.60
CA ALA A 77 3.89 -19.34 16.76
C ALA A 77 4.73 -19.61 18.02
N HIS A 78 5.67 -18.72 18.34
CA HIS A 78 6.42 -18.76 19.58
C HIS A 78 5.52 -18.62 20.81
N TYR A 79 4.54 -17.71 20.80
CA TYR A 79 3.54 -17.61 21.89
C TYR A 79 2.66 -18.87 22.01
N MET A 80 2.38 -19.54 20.90
CA MET A 80 1.64 -20.80 20.86
C MET A 80 2.51 -22.04 21.14
N LYS A 81 3.80 -21.87 21.45
CA LYS A 81 4.78 -22.95 21.70
C LYS A 81 4.98 -23.91 20.51
N ILE A 82 4.81 -23.42 19.29
CA ILE A 82 5.06 -24.20 18.07
C ILE A 82 6.55 -24.05 17.69
N PRO A 83 7.29 -25.16 17.47
CA PRO A 83 8.71 -25.08 17.13
C PRO A 83 8.94 -24.49 15.72
N PRO A 84 9.98 -23.66 15.53
CA PRO A 84 10.24 -22.96 14.26
C PRO A 84 10.54 -23.90 13.10
N ARG A 85 11.02 -25.12 13.37
CA ARG A 85 11.28 -26.17 12.37
C ARG A 85 10.02 -26.59 11.61
N ILE A 86 8.85 -26.43 12.22
CA ILE A 86 7.55 -26.74 11.60
C ILE A 86 6.98 -25.50 10.90
N VAL A 87 7.16 -24.32 11.49
CA VAL A 87 6.64 -23.04 10.94
C VAL A 87 7.26 -22.71 9.58
N PHE A 88 8.58 -22.89 9.44
CA PHE A 88 9.30 -22.59 8.20
C PHE A 88 8.78 -23.34 6.96
N PRO A 89 8.70 -24.69 6.94
CA PRO A 89 8.21 -25.41 5.76
C PRO A 89 6.72 -25.14 5.48
N ILE A 90 5.89 -24.94 6.51
CA ILE A 90 4.47 -24.58 6.33
C ILE A 90 4.35 -23.24 5.60
N PHE A 91 5.16 -22.25 5.98
CA PHE A 91 5.13 -20.94 5.33
C PHE A 91 5.57 -21.03 3.86
N LEU A 92 6.61 -21.82 3.56
CA LEU A 92 7.05 -22.06 2.18
C LEU A 92 5.95 -22.73 1.35
N LEU A 93 5.30 -23.76 1.90
CA LEU A 93 4.20 -24.47 1.23
C LEU A 93 3.02 -23.53 0.98
N SER A 94 2.62 -22.75 1.99
CA SER A 94 1.53 -21.78 1.88
C SER A 94 1.81 -20.71 0.82
N SER A 95 3.03 -20.19 0.78
CA SER A 95 3.45 -19.22 -0.23
C SER A 95 3.45 -19.81 -1.65
N ALA A 96 3.91 -21.06 -1.81
CA ALA A 96 3.86 -21.76 -3.10
C ALA A 96 2.42 -21.98 -3.60
N ILE A 97 1.51 -22.41 -2.71
CA ILE A 97 0.09 -22.59 -3.04
C ILE A 97 -0.57 -21.24 -3.38
N THR A 98 -0.34 -20.22 -2.56
CA THR A 98 -0.95 -18.90 -2.76
C THR A 98 -0.48 -18.26 -4.07
N SER A 99 0.82 -18.32 -4.38
CA SER A 99 1.38 -17.76 -5.61
C SER A 99 0.89 -18.49 -6.86
N THR A 100 0.75 -19.81 -6.82
CA THR A 100 0.19 -20.59 -7.95
C THR A 100 -1.28 -20.27 -8.20
N ILE A 101 -2.10 -20.21 -7.14
CA ILE A 101 -3.53 -19.83 -7.27
C ILE A 101 -3.66 -18.39 -7.78
N GLN A 102 -2.87 -17.45 -7.25
CA GLN A 102 -2.91 -16.05 -7.67
C GLN A 102 -2.50 -15.89 -9.14
N TYR A 103 -1.46 -16.61 -9.58
CA TYR A 103 -1.02 -16.61 -10.98
C TYR A 103 -2.08 -17.21 -11.91
N ALA A 104 -2.64 -18.38 -11.55
CA ALA A 104 -3.69 -19.03 -12.33
C ALA A 104 -4.94 -18.15 -12.47
N THR A 105 -5.36 -17.51 -11.38
CA THR A 105 -6.50 -16.58 -11.36
C THR A 105 -6.23 -15.36 -12.24
N SER A 106 -5.00 -14.82 -12.19
CA SER A 106 -4.61 -13.67 -13.01
C SER A 106 -4.68 -14.00 -14.50
N ILE A 107 -4.17 -15.17 -14.92
CA ILE A 107 -4.26 -15.62 -16.31
C ILE A 107 -5.72 -15.83 -16.72
N TYR A 108 -6.50 -16.48 -15.86
CA TYR A 108 -7.91 -16.74 -16.13
C TYR A 108 -8.69 -15.46 -16.41
N LEU A 109 -8.53 -14.44 -15.55
CA LEU A 109 -9.17 -13.13 -15.70
C LEU A 109 -8.75 -12.43 -17.00
N LEU A 110 -7.45 -12.47 -17.33
CA LEU A 110 -6.93 -11.87 -18.57
C LEU A 110 -7.46 -12.56 -19.85
N GLN A 111 -7.80 -13.84 -19.79
CA GLN A 111 -8.29 -14.60 -20.95
C GLN A 111 -9.80 -14.55 -21.12
N HIS A 112 -10.57 -14.45 -20.03
CA HIS A 112 -12.03 -14.55 -20.07
C HIS A 112 -12.73 -13.18 -20.05
N ILE A 113 -12.11 -12.14 -19.48
CA ILE A 113 -12.72 -10.82 -19.40
C ILE A 113 -12.19 -9.96 -20.55
N PRO A 114 -13.03 -9.63 -21.56
CA PRO A 114 -12.62 -8.74 -22.64
C PRO A 114 -12.36 -7.33 -22.10
N ASN A 115 -11.41 -6.60 -22.69
CA ASN A 115 -11.11 -5.19 -22.39
C ASN A 115 -10.75 -4.90 -20.91
N ILE A 116 -10.12 -5.85 -20.21
CA ILE A 116 -9.63 -5.64 -18.84
C ILE A 116 -8.58 -4.51 -18.80
N CYS A 117 -8.60 -3.69 -17.74
CA CYS A 117 -7.72 -2.55 -17.54
C CYS A 117 -7.83 -1.42 -18.59
N THR A 118 -8.88 -1.40 -19.43
CA THR A 118 -9.19 -0.32 -20.37
C THR A 118 -10.19 0.67 -19.77
N SER A 119 -10.31 1.87 -20.36
CA SER A 119 -11.26 2.90 -19.91
C SER A 119 -12.73 2.54 -20.18
N GLU A 120 -12.99 1.56 -21.05
CA GLU A 120 -14.34 1.14 -21.44
C GLU A 120 -15.02 0.30 -20.35
N ASN A 121 -14.24 -0.47 -19.60
CA ASN A 121 -14.75 -1.29 -18.51
C ASN A 121 -14.59 -0.57 -17.17
N SER A 122 -15.70 0.01 -16.68
CA SER A 122 -15.76 0.71 -15.39
C SER A 122 -15.44 -0.20 -14.18
N ILE A 123 -15.81 -1.48 -14.26
CA ILE A 123 -15.65 -2.45 -13.17
C ILE A 123 -14.19 -2.92 -13.03
N TRP A 124 -13.47 -3.05 -14.15
CA TRP A 124 -12.14 -3.67 -14.22
C TRP A 124 -11.02 -2.67 -14.61
N ARG A 125 -11.00 -1.49 -13.98
CA ARG A 125 -10.05 -0.40 -14.30
C ARG A 125 -8.58 -0.67 -13.92
N CYS A 126 -8.29 -1.68 -13.09
CA CYS A 126 -6.92 -2.06 -12.68
C CYS A 126 -6.05 -0.90 -12.13
N LEU A 127 -6.64 -0.06 -11.28
CA LEU A 127 -6.02 1.20 -10.83
C LEU A 127 -4.64 0.99 -10.17
N SER A 128 -4.48 -0.03 -9.32
CA SER A 128 -3.20 -0.34 -8.67
C SER A 128 -2.10 -0.78 -9.65
N VAL A 129 -2.48 -1.47 -10.74
CA VAL A 129 -1.53 -1.89 -11.78
C VAL A 129 -1.11 -0.69 -12.61
N GLN A 130 -2.06 0.14 -13.03
CA GLN A 130 -1.77 1.38 -13.77
C GLN A 130 -0.85 2.30 -12.96
N TYR A 131 -1.16 2.53 -11.67
CA TYR A 131 -0.31 3.32 -10.78
C TYR A 131 1.12 2.78 -10.69
N SER A 132 1.27 1.47 -10.52
CA SER A 132 2.58 0.83 -10.44
C SER A 132 3.37 0.99 -11.73
N LEU A 133 2.72 0.82 -12.89
CA LEU A 133 3.35 1.01 -14.21
C LEU A 133 3.75 2.46 -14.45
N THR A 134 2.85 3.42 -14.21
CA THR A 134 3.15 4.85 -14.37
C THR A 134 4.31 5.29 -13.47
N THR A 135 4.31 4.84 -12.21
CA THR A 135 5.40 5.14 -11.27
C THR A 135 6.71 4.52 -11.73
N THR A 136 6.69 3.26 -12.19
CA THR A 136 7.88 2.58 -12.73
C THR A 136 8.45 3.31 -13.94
N ILE A 137 7.61 3.76 -14.86
CA ILE A 137 8.03 4.52 -16.04
C ILE A 137 8.69 5.84 -15.61
N ILE A 138 8.06 6.59 -14.70
CA ILE A 138 8.60 7.87 -14.21
C ILE A 138 9.98 7.68 -13.57
N PHE A 139 10.11 6.72 -12.64
CA PHE A 139 11.38 6.47 -11.96
C PHE A 139 12.45 5.95 -12.92
N SER A 140 12.11 5.01 -13.82
CA SER A 140 13.08 4.42 -14.75
C SER A 140 13.55 5.40 -15.83
N LEU A 141 12.69 6.28 -16.34
CA LEU A 141 13.05 7.27 -17.35
C LEU A 141 13.79 8.46 -16.75
N THR A 142 13.46 8.85 -15.51
CA THR A 142 14.08 10.01 -14.89
C THR A 142 15.53 9.71 -14.51
N GLY A 143 15.83 8.50 -14.00
CA GLY A 143 17.18 7.93 -13.83
C GLY A 143 18.14 8.69 -12.90
N SER A 144 18.39 9.95 -13.23
CA SER A 144 18.95 11.00 -12.39
C SER A 144 17.86 12.02 -12.10
N PHE A 145 17.40 12.06 -10.87
CA PHE A 145 16.56 13.13 -10.34
C PHE A 145 17.35 14.44 -10.30
N ASN A 146 17.51 15.06 -11.46
CA ASN A 146 18.23 16.31 -11.63
C ASN A 146 17.34 17.44 -11.06
N MET A 147 17.93 18.33 -10.27
CA MET A 147 17.22 19.44 -9.60
C MET A 147 16.47 20.38 -10.57
N SER A 148 16.76 20.30 -11.87
CA SER A 148 16.13 21.07 -12.96
C SER A 148 14.92 20.39 -13.62
N SER A 149 14.59 19.15 -13.26
CA SER A 149 13.46 18.41 -13.83
C SER A 149 12.12 18.88 -13.24
N GLN A 150 11.02 18.71 -13.98
CA GLN A 150 9.65 18.94 -13.48
C GLN A 150 9.32 18.12 -12.22
N TYR A 151 10.03 17.00 -11.99
CA TYR A 151 9.89 16.15 -10.81
C TYR A 151 10.79 16.56 -9.62
N SER A 152 11.51 17.68 -9.71
CA SER A 152 12.41 18.17 -8.66
C SER A 152 11.68 18.42 -7.33
N THR A 153 10.44 18.90 -7.39
CA THR A 153 9.61 19.13 -6.20
C THR A 153 9.35 17.86 -5.40
N ALA A 154 9.22 16.70 -6.06
CA ALA A 154 9.00 15.42 -5.38
C ALA A 154 10.23 14.98 -4.57
N LEU A 155 11.43 15.39 -4.96
CA LEU A 155 12.68 15.06 -4.25
C LEU A 155 12.79 15.75 -2.90
N TRP A 156 12.26 16.96 -2.80
CA TRP A 156 12.18 17.67 -1.53
C TRP A 156 11.39 16.88 -0.49
N GLY A 157 10.46 16.02 -0.91
CA GLY A 157 9.76 15.08 -0.04
C GLY A 157 10.71 14.14 0.73
N PHE A 158 11.82 13.71 0.13
CA PHE A 158 12.81 12.88 0.84
C PHE A 158 13.57 13.66 1.91
N LEU A 159 13.94 14.92 1.62
CA LEU A 159 14.59 15.80 2.60
C LEU A 159 13.66 16.12 3.76
N VAL A 160 12.40 16.46 3.45
CA VAL A 160 11.33 16.67 4.43
C VAL A 160 11.16 15.40 5.27
N GLY A 161 11.04 14.23 4.64
CA GLY A 161 10.94 12.94 5.32
C GLY A 161 12.13 12.59 6.23
N ALA A 162 13.35 13.03 5.89
CA ALA A 162 14.54 12.85 6.72
C ALA A 162 14.59 13.85 7.89
N ILE A 163 14.14 15.08 7.68
CA ILE A 163 14.18 16.16 8.67
C ILE A 163 13.09 15.99 9.74
N LEU A 164 11.87 15.59 9.37
CA LEU A 164 10.74 15.52 10.32
C LEU A 164 11.00 14.61 11.53
N PRO A 165 11.53 13.38 11.39
CA PRO A 165 11.85 12.52 12.53
C PRO A 165 12.91 13.15 13.45
N VAL A 166 13.94 13.77 12.88
CA VAL A 166 15.00 14.47 13.64
C VAL A 166 14.41 15.66 14.38
N LEU A 167 13.51 16.41 13.74
CA LEU A 167 12.82 17.55 14.35
C LEU A 167 11.92 17.10 15.51
N SER A 168 11.15 16.01 15.38
CA SER A 168 10.38 15.46 16.51
C SER A 168 11.28 15.07 17.68
N TRP A 169 12.41 14.41 17.40
CA TRP A 169 13.33 13.98 18.44
C TRP A 169 13.93 15.19 19.17
N TRP A 170 14.34 16.21 18.41
CA TRP A 170 14.88 17.45 18.96
C TRP A 170 13.85 18.23 19.79
N LEU A 171 12.61 18.35 19.32
CA LEU A 171 11.51 18.98 20.05
C LEU A 171 11.19 18.26 21.36
N CYS A 172 11.19 16.92 21.35
CA CYS A 172 11.02 16.11 22.57
C CYS A 172 12.14 16.34 23.59
N LYS A 173 13.37 16.64 23.12
CA LYS A 173 14.53 16.89 23.97
C LYS A 173 14.53 18.31 24.55
N MET A 174 14.12 19.32 23.79
CA MET A 174 14.06 20.71 24.25
C MET A 174 12.87 20.99 25.18
N TYR A 175 11.73 20.34 24.96
CA TYR A 175 10.50 20.56 25.73
C TYR A 175 10.05 19.30 26.48
N PRO A 176 10.82 18.80 27.47
CA PRO A 176 10.48 17.57 28.20
C PRO A 176 9.17 17.67 28.99
N ASN A 177 8.73 18.90 29.30
CA ASN A 177 7.51 19.17 30.08
C ASN A 177 6.22 18.95 29.27
N ILE A 178 6.28 19.02 27.93
CA ILE A 178 5.10 18.87 27.06
C ILE A 178 4.97 17.40 26.65
N LYS A 179 4.14 16.64 27.37
CA LYS A 179 3.94 15.20 27.13
C LYS A 179 3.32 14.88 25.77
N TRP A 180 2.64 15.84 25.13
CA TRP A 180 1.92 15.59 23.88
C TRP A 180 2.85 15.32 22.67
N PHE A 181 4.03 15.95 22.64
CA PHE A 181 5.00 15.73 21.56
C PHE A 181 5.48 14.28 21.43
N LYS A 182 5.41 13.50 22.51
CA LYS A 182 5.76 12.07 22.49
C LYS A 182 4.76 11.20 21.72
N PHE A 183 3.53 11.67 21.51
CA PHE A 183 2.49 10.93 20.79
C PHE A 183 2.44 11.26 19.30
N ILE A 184 3.19 12.25 18.83
CA ILE A 184 3.23 12.64 17.42
C ILE A 184 4.26 11.75 16.70
N HIS A 185 3.77 10.76 15.96
CA HIS A 185 4.59 9.91 15.10
C HIS A 185 4.53 10.41 13.65
N PHE A 186 5.51 11.25 13.25
CA PHE A 186 5.58 11.77 11.88
C PHE A 186 5.62 10.70 10.77
N PRO A 187 6.30 9.55 10.93
CA PRO A 187 6.26 8.49 9.93
C PRO A 187 4.84 7.97 9.65
N MET A 188 3.96 7.97 10.67
CA MET A 188 2.56 7.57 10.50
C MET A 188 1.72 8.62 9.80
N PHE A 189 1.97 9.90 10.11
CA PHE A 189 1.30 10.99 9.42
C PHE A 189 1.66 11.03 7.92
N LEU A 190 2.95 10.83 7.60
CA LEU A 190 3.43 10.82 6.21
C LEU A 190 3.08 9.53 5.45
N MET A 191 2.62 8.48 6.13
CA MET A 191 2.12 7.27 5.47
C MET A 191 0.77 7.49 4.77
N ALA A 192 -0.07 8.37 5.30
CA ALA A 192 -1.40 8.63 4.75
C ALA A 192 -1.36 8.95 3.24
N PRO A 193 -0.57 9.91 2.73
CA PRO A 193 -0.57 10.22 1.30
C PRO A 193 -0.01 9.10 0.39
N CYS A 194 0.64 8.05 0.92
CA CYS A 194 1.28 7.02 0.09
C CYS A 194 0.30 6.18 -0.75
N MET A 195 -0.97 6.08 -0.36
CA MET A 195 -2.01 5.38 -1.12
C MET A 195 -2.88 6.32 -1.96
N ILE A 196 -2.50 7.59 -2.10
CA ILE A 196 -3.11 8.54 -3.04
C ILE A 196 -2.12 8.68 -4.21
N PRO A 197 -2.36 8.15 -5.43
CA PRO A 197 -3.57 7.52 -6.00
C PRO A 197 -3.35 6.02 -6.29
N PRO A 198 -3.92 5.10 -5.49
CA PRO A 198 -5.11 4.36 -5.96
C PRO A 198 -6.32 4.35 -5.00
N ALA A 199 -6.19 4.89 -3.79
CA ALA A 199 -7.29 4.95 -2.83
C ALA A 199 -8.29 6.05 -3.24
N PRO A 200 -9.61 5.79 -3.18
CA PRO A 200 -10.62 6.83 -3.38
C PRO A 200 -10.52 7.89 -2.27
N ALA A 201 -10.79 9.15 -2.62
CA ALA A 201 -10.68 10.27 -1.68
C ALA A 201 -11.54 10.12 -0.41
N ALA A 202 -12.60 9.31 -0.46
CA ALA A 202 -13.46 9.00 0.68
C ALA A 202 -12.82 8.07 1.73
N GLU A 203 -11.73 7.37 1.40
CA GLU A 203 -11.14 6.36 2.30
C GLU A 203 -10.58 6.99 3.58
N TYR A 204 -9.77 8.04 3.46
CA TYR A 204 -9.14 8.73 4.60
C TYR A 204 -10.10 9.42 5.56
N PRO A 205 -11.08 10.24 5.11
CA PRO A 205 -12.04 10.83 6.02
C PRO A 205 -12.89 9.75 6.70
N SER A 206 -13.25 8.67 6.00
CA SER A 206 -13.97 7.54 6.60
C SER A 206 -13.12 6.86 7.66
N TRP A 207 -11.85 6.60 7.36
CA TRP A 207 -10.91 6.02 8.31
C TRP A 207 -10.73 6.88 9.57
N PHE A 208 -10.60 8.20 9.40
CA PHE A 208 -10.53 9.14 10.52
C PHE A 208 -11.81 9.16 11.36
N LEU A 209 -12.98 9.22 10.72
CA LEU A 209 -14.28 9.24 11.41
C LEU A 209 -14.52 7.96 12.22
N VAL A 210 -14.30 6.79 11.60
CA VAL A 210 -14.43 5.50 12.28
C VAL A 210 -13.39 5.38 13.41
N GLY A 211 -12.15 5.78 13.14
CA GLY A 211 -11.08 5.82 14.14
C GLY A 211 -11.43 6.69 15.34
N PHE A 212 -11.94 7.90 15.11
CA PHE A 212 -12.38 8.82 16.15
C PHE A 212 -13.58 8.28 16.94
N PHE A 213 -14.58 7.73 16.25
CA PHE A 213 -15.75 7.16 16.94
C PHE A 213 -15.36 6.00 17.86
N PHE A 214 -14.57 5.04 17.38
CA PHE A 214 -14.18 3.88 18.18
C PHE A 214 -13.12 4.19 19.24
N ASN A 215 -12.11 5.00 18.93
CA ASN A 215 -10.97 5.23 19.83
C ASN A 215 -11.11 6.46 20.73
N PHE A 216 -11.98 7.42 20.38
CA PHE A 216 -12.22 8.60 21.22
C PHE A 216 -13.59 8.56 21.89
N VAL A 217 -14.67 8.39 21.11
CA VAL A 217 -16.04 8.42 21.65
C VAL A 217 -16.33 7.17 22.47
N LEU A 218 -16.26 5.99 21.87
CA LEU A 218 -16.54 4.72 22.56
C LEU A 218 -15.58 4.48 23.73
N TYR A 219 -14.30 4.81 23.56
CA TYR A 219 -13.32 4.71 24.64
C TYR A 219 -13.68 5.57 25.87
N ARG A 220 -14.19 6.79 25.67
CA ARG A 220 -14.51 7.74 26.75
C ARG A 220 -15.87 7.52 27.38
N TYR A 221 -16.89 7.16 26.59
CA TYR A 221 -18.27 7.06 27.06
C TYR A 221 -18.71 5.62 27.38
N ALA A 222 -18.07 4.59 26.79
CA ALA A 222 -18.45 3.19 26.95
C ALA A 222 -17.21 2.28 27.09
N HIS A 223 -16.31 2.65 28.01
CA HIS A 223 -15.03 1.98 28.19
C HIS A 223 -15.15 0.46 28.44
N SER A 224 -16.14 0.05 29.24
CA SER A 224 -16.39 -1.37 29.55
C SER A 224 -16.76 -2.20 28.32
N TRP A 225 -17.47 -1.61 27.36
CA TRP A 225 -17.75 -2.27 26.08
C TRP A 225 -16.50 -2.31 25.20
N TRP A 226 -15.77 -1.18 25.14
CA TRP A 226 -14.59 -1.05 24.30
C TRP A 226 -13.51 -2.06 24.66
N GLU A 227 -13.19 -2.21 25.95
CA GLU A 227 -12.16 -3.14 26.43
C GLU A 227 -12.48 -4.60 26.05
N LYS A 228 -13.76 -4.99 26.13
CA LYS A 228 -14.19 -6.37 25.91
C LYS A 228 -14.43 -6.73 24.44
N TYR A 229 -14.97 -5.79 23.65
CA TYR A 229 -15.51 -6.10 22.32
C TYR A 229 -14.83 -5.37 21.15
N ALA A 230 -14.10 -4.27 21.36
CA ALA A 230 -13.58 -3.47 20.25
C ALA A 230 -12.65 -4.28 19.32
N CYS A 231 -11.78 -5.13 19.89
CA CYS A 231 -10.89 -5.99 19.12
C CYS A 231 -11.66 -7.02 18.28
N ILE A 232 -12.64 -7.71 18.88
CA ILE A 232 -13.47 -8.71 18.20
C ILE A 232 -14.30 -8.06 17.09
N PHE A 233 -14.85 -6.87 17.34
CA PHE A 233 -15.61 -6.11 16.36
C PHE A 233 -14.74 -5.67 15.16
N SER A 234 -13.51 -5.23 15.42
CA SER A 234 -12.55 -4.88 14.36
C SER A 234 -12.28 -6.08 13.45
N ILE A 235 -12.00 -7.26 14.04
CA ILE A 235 -11.80 -8.51 13.29
C ILE A 235 -13.05 -8.88 12.50
N ALA A 236 -14.24 -8.77 13.11
CA ALA A 236 -15.51 -9.07 12.45
C ALA A 236 -15.77 -8.15 11.25
N MET A 237 -15.45 -6.86 11.36
CA MET A 237 -15.52 -5.90 10.24
C MET A 237 -14.57 -6.29 9.10
N SER A 238 -13.32 -6.66 9.40
CA SER A 238 -12.37 -7.12 8.38
C SER A 238 -12.85 -8.38 7.66
N CYS A 239 -13.39 -9.37 8.40
CA CYS A 239 -14.00 -10.55 7.81
C CYS A 239 -15.26 -10.22 6.99
N GLY A 240 -16.08 -9.28 7.48
CA GLY A 240 -17.29 -8.83 6.81
C GLY A 240 -17.00 -8.18 5.46
N VAL A 241 -15.95 -7.37 5.36
CA VAL A 241 -15.50 -6.78 4.08
C VAL A 241 -15.08 -7.87 3.09
N ALA A 242 -14.34 -8.89 3.54
CA ALA A 242 -13.94 -10.00 2.69
C ALA A 242 -15.17 -10.79 2.17
N LEU A 243 -16.10 -11.14 3.06
CA LEU A 243 -17.35 -11.82 2.69
C LEU A 243 -18.23 -10.98 1.75
N ARG A 244 -18.31 -9.67 1.99
CA ARG A 244 -18.97 -8.72 1.08
C ARG A 244 -18.32 -8.74 -0.31
N GLY A 245 -16.99 -8.73 -0.38
CA GLY A 245 -16.27 -8.82 -1.65
C GLY A 245 -16.61 -10.08 -2.44
N PHE A 246 -16.58 -11.24 -1.78
CA PHE A 246 -16.95 -12.51 -2.41
C PHE A 246 -18.41 -12.53 -2.88
N THR A 247 -19.34 -12.06 -2.04
CA THR A 247 -20.76 -12.04 -2.39
C THR A 247 -21.02 -11.12 -3.59
N ILE A 248 -20.45 -9.90 -3.61
CA ILE A 248 -20.58 -8.98 -4.75
C ILE A 248 -19.98 -9.59 -6.02
N PHE A 249 -18.80 -10.21 -5.93
CA PHE A 249 -18.15 -10.84 -7.08
C PHE A 249 -19.02 -11.95 -7.69
N PHE A 250 -19.49 -12.90 -6.87
CA PHE A 250 -20.27 -14.04 -7.37
C PHE A 250 -21.70 -13.70 -7.79
N THR A 251 -22.33 -12.71 -7.15
CA THR A 251 -23.74 -12.38 -7.42
C THR A 251 -23.91 -11.32 -8.50
N LEU A 252 -23.03 -10.32 -8.55
CA LEU A 252 -23.18 -9.19 -9.46
C LEU A 252 -22.15 -9.24 -10.58
N GLN A 253 -20.85 -9.28 -10.25
CA GLN A 253 -19.78 -9.13 -11.24
C GLN A 253 -19.68 -10.30 -12.22
N LEU A 254 -19.96 -11.54 -11.79
CA LEU A 254 -20.00 -12.70 -12.71
C LEU A 254 -21.26 -12.78 -13.57
N ASN A 255 -22.34 -12.10 -13.19
CA ASN A 255 -23.62 -12.13 -13.91
C ASN A 255 -23.84 -10.87 -14.75
N ASP A 256 -22.81 -10.03 -14.93
CA ASP A 256 -22.87 -8.74 -15.61
C ASP A 256 -24.04 -7.85 -15.14
N VAL A 257 -24.33 -7.88 -13.83
CA VAL A 257 -25.38 -7.04 -13.24
C VAL A 257 -24.77 -5.72 -12.78
N ASP A 258 -25.09 -4.67 -13.51
CA ASP A 258 -24.72 -3.31 -13.12
C ASP A 258 -25.45 -2.87 -11.84
N PHE A 259 -24.72 -2.23 -10.93
CA PHE A 259 -25.31 -1.67 -9.73
C PHE A 259 -26.22 -0.50 -10.11
N PRO A 260 -27.42 -0.35 -9.53
CA PRO A 260 -28.30 0.77 -9.85
C PRO A 260 -27.61 2.10 -9.56
N GLU A 261 -27.73 3.05 -10.50
CA GLU A 261 -27.29 4.42 -10.27
C GLU A 261 -28.01 4.99 -9.05
N TRP A 262 -27.23 5.41 -8.05
CA TRP A 262 -27.74 6.03 -6.85
C TRP A 262 -26.89 7.24 -6.46
N TRP A 263 -27.43 8.08 -5.59
CA TRP A 263 -26.86 9.38 -5.24
C TRP A 263 -25.42 9.33 -4.69
N GLY A 264 -24.96 8.19 -4.17
CA GLY A 264 -23.59 8.02 -3.66
C GLY A 264 -22.57 7.44 -4.67
N LEU A 265 -22.99 7.09 -5.89
CA LEU A 265 -22.07 6.84 -7.02
C LEU A 265 -21.55 8.15 -7.64
N GLY A 266 -22.00 9.32 -7.19
CA GLY A 266 -21.53 10.58 -7.73
C GLY A 266 -21.88 10.81 -9.22
N GLY A 267 -23.03 10.29 -9.66
CA GLY A 267 -23.57 10.50 -11.00
C GLY A 267 -23.04 9.50 -12.06
N PRO A 268 -23.33 9.73 -13.35
CA PRO A 268 -23.09 8.77 -14.44
C PRO A 268 -21.60 8.42 -14.68
N ASN A 269 -20.66 9.13 -14.02
CA ASN A 269 -19.23 8.86 -14.11
C ASN A 269 -18.66 8.12 -12.88
N GLY A 270 -19.50 7.65 -11.96
CA GLY A 270 -19.17 6.65 -10.93
C GLY A 270 -18.37 7.12 -9.70
N ASP A 271 -17.75 8.30 -9.74
CA ASP A 271 -16.89 8.79 -8.64
C ASP A 271 -17.24 10.21 -8.13
N GLY A 272 -18.23 10.90 -8.71
CA GLY A 272 -18.60 12.27 -8.26
C GLY A 272 -17.55 13.34 -8.50
N CYS A 273 -16.43 12.97 -9.11
CA CYS A 273 -15.30 13.85 -9.38
C CYS A 273 -15.07 13.95 -10.88
N PRO A 274 -15.50 15.04 -11.56
CA PRO A 274 -15.30 15.21 -13.00
C PRO A 274 -13.81 15.36 -13.40
N LEU A 275 -12.91 15.46 -12.42
CA LEU A 275 -11.47 15.67 -12.59
C LEU A 275 -10.62 14.45 -12.21
N ASP A 276 -11.22 13.27 -12.00
CA ASP A 276 -10.44 12.06 -11.62
C ASP A 276 -9.37 11.67 -12.67
N LEU A 277 -9.58 12.07 -13.93
CA LEU A 277 -8.63 11.87 -15.02
C LEU A 277 -7.76 13.11 -15.33
N ALA A 278 -7.91 14.20 -14.59
CA ALA A 278 -7.19 15.43 -14.83
C ALA A 278 -5.83 15.43 -14.12
N ASN A 279 -4.79 15.92 -14.80
CA ASN A 279 -3.49 16.14 -14.16
C ASN A 279 -3.55 17.33 -13.16
N TYR A 280 -2.43 17.64 -12.49
CA TYR A 280 -2.32 18.77 -11.56
C TYR A 280 -2.63 20.16 -12.18
N SER A 281 -2.63 20.28 -13.51
CA SER A 281 -3.01 21.48 -14.26
C SER A 281 -4.43 21.43 -14.82
N GLY A 282 -5.25 20.45 -14.43
CA GLY A 282 -6.64 20.31 -14.90
C GLY A 282 -6.79 19.72 -16.31
N PHE A 283 -5.71 19.17 -16.89
CA PHE A 283 -5.72 18.62 -18.25
C PHE A 283 -6.11 17.14 -18.22
N ILE A 284 -7.19 16.78 -18.92
CA ILE A 284 -7.65 15.40 -19.11
C ILE A 284 -7.04 14.88 -20.42
N ALA A 285 -6.09 13.96 -20.32
CA ALA A 285 -5.49 13.36 -21.51
C ALA A 285 -6.49 12.39 -22.17
N THR A 286 -7.09 12.81 -23.28
CA THR A 286 -8.09 12.05 -24.04
C THR A 286 -7.48 10.95 -24.94
N ASN A 287 -6.16 10.96 -25.14
CA ASN A 287 -5.45 9.94 -25.92
C ASN A 287 -4.29 9.35 -25.10
N ARG A 288 -4.53 8.22 -24.43
CA ARG A 288 -3.48 7.37 -23.85
C ARG A 288 -2.98 6.40 -24.93
N TYR A 289 -2.29 6.91 -25.95
CA TYR A 289 -1.37 6.09 -26.73
C TYR A 289 -0.01 6.24 -26.07
N PHE A 290 0.35 5.33 -25.17
CA PHE A 290 1.70 4.81 -24.88
C PHE A 290 1.60 3.78 -23.74
#